data_AF-A0A970V188-F1
#
_entry.id   AF-A0A970V188-F1
#
_cell.length_a   1.000
_cell.length_b   1.000
_cell.length_c   1.000
_cell.angle_alpha   90.00
_cell.angle_beta   90.00
_cell.angle_gamma   90.00
#
_symmetry.space_group_name_H-M   'P 1'
#
loop_
_entity.id
_entity.type
_entity.pdbx_description
1 polymer ?
#
loop_
_entity_poly.entity_id
_entity_poly.type
_entity_poly.pdbx_seq_one_letter_code
_entity_poly.pdbx_strand_id
1 'polypeptide(L)'
;MQGQAWTDKQLNTALGSWAELRHDTILYAKQSVVAECGGGPEEEKPHPQGYVEPEVMVYWRLGLLARQLRDGLQERGLLQDESLQQACSELISLLEFLQRVALKELSNQALTQEEYDTIEYYGAKLADLNLYTKRGAEGDEITSMTDKDMAVVADVHTGVMGDAYMALEEAVGHANEVYVVYPLGGKLLLGRGAVFSYYEFTQPVAERLTDEKWQEQLDAKPGPQPPEWTSSFLSSKSGTGEEVQFQSLPSFTGGGC
;
A
#
# COMPACT_ATOMS: atom_id res chain seq x y z
N MET A 1 -4.73 -6.46 -16.44
CA MET A 1 -4.44 -5.16 -15.80
C MET A 1 -3.72 -4.24 -16.79
N GLN A 2 -4.41 -3.77 -17.85
CA GLN A 2 -3.80 -2.97 -18.93
C GLN A 2 -4.75 -1.87 -19.47
N GLY A 3 -5.93 -1.71 -18.85
CA GLY A 3 -6.91 -0.70 -19.29
C GLY A 3 -6.63 0.68 -18.71
N GLN A 4 -7.24 1.71 -19.28
CA GLN A 4 -7.07 3.10 -18.83
C GLN A 4 -7.42 3.28 -17.34
N ALA A 5 -8.52 2.68 -16.88
CA ALA A 5 -8.88 2.68 -15.45
C ALA A 5 -7.78 2.09 -14.55
N TRP A 6 -7.03 1.09 -15.04
CA TRP A 6 -5.90 0.53 -14.29
C TRP A 6 -4.73 1.50 -14.27
N THR A 7 -4.43 2.14 -15.41
CA THR A 7 -3.40 3.18 -15.49
C THR A 7 -3.70 4.36 -14.55
N ASP A 8 -4.96 4.80 -14.49
CA ASP A 8 -5.41 5.86 -13.60
C ASP A 8 -5.30 5.41 -12.12
N LYS A 9 -5.66 4.16 -11.79
CA LYS A 9 -5.40 3.59 -10.46
C LYS A 9 -3.91 3.61 -10.11
N GLN A 10 -3.01 3.29 -11.05
CA GLN A 10 -1.56 3.34 -10.81
C GLN A 10 -1.06 4.77 -10.59
N LEU A 11 -1.61 5.74 -11.34
CA LEU A 11 -1.33 7.15 -11.13
C LEU A 11 -1.78 7.59 -9.73
N ASN A 12 -2.98 7.20 -9.31
CA ASN A 12 -3.48 7.43 -7.96
C ASN A 12 -2.56 6.82 -6.88
N THR A 13 -2.06 5.59 -7.08
CA THR A 13 -1.10 4.99 -6.16
C THR A 13 0.21 5.78 -6.09
N ALA A 14 0.74 6.21 -7.24
CA ALA A 14 1.98 6.97 -7.30
C ALA A 14 1.85 8.36 -6.65
N LEU A 15 0.75 9.07 -6.91
CA LEU A 15 0.48 10.39 -6.34
C LEU A 15 0.17 10.32 -4.84
N GLY A 16 -0.57 9.29 -4.39
CA GLY A 16 -0.77 9.04 -2.96
C GLY A 16 0.55 8.80 -2.22
N SER A 17 1.42 7.95 -2.75
CA SER A 17 2.76 7.72 -2.19
C SER A 17 3.62 8.98 -2.22
N TRP A 18 3.50 9.82 -3.25
CA TRP A 18 4.21 11.10 -3.33
C TRP A 18 3.71 12.11 -2.30
N ALA A 19 2.39 12.17 -2.07
CA ALA A 19 1.78 13.04 -1.07
C ALA A 19 2.21 12.65 0.35
N GLU A 20 2.24 11.35 0.68
CA GLU A 20 2.81 10.87 1.95
C GLU A 20 4.29 11.21 2.08
N LEU A 21 5.11 10.99 1.03
CA LEU A 21 6.53 11.36 1.06
C LEU A 21 6.72 12.88 1.23
N ARG A 22 5.87 13.69 0.59
CA ARG A 22 5.91 15.14 0.71
C ARG A 22 5.57 15.56 2.14
N HIS A 23 4.56 14.94 2.74
CA HIS A 23 4.19 15.13 4.15
C HIS A 23 5.36 14.80 5.09
N ASP A 24 5.93 13.59 4.99
CA ASP A 24 7.01 13.11 5.86
C ASP A 24 8.29 13.97 5.76
N THR A 25 8.55 14.51 4.56
CA THR A 25 9.73 15.37 4.34
C THR A 25 9.52 16.81 4.80
N ILE A 26 8.29 17.23 5.10
CA ILE A 26 7.96 18.50 5.76
C ILE A 26 8.12 18.29 7.29
N LEU A 27 9.36 18.05 7.72
CA LEU A 27 9.80 17.99 9.13
C LEU A 27 8.85 17.27 10.11
N TYR A 28 8.32 16.11 9.74
CA TYR A 28 7.59 15.25 10.67
C TYR A 28 8.14 13.83 10.59
N ALA A 29 8.81 13.38 11.66
CA ALA A 29 9.20 11.98 11.79
C ALA A 29 8.08 11.24 12.51
N LYS A 30 7.21 10.53 11.77
CA LYS A 30 6.16 9.67 12.34
C LYS A 30 6.73 8.29 12.69
N GLN A 31 6.21 7.68 13.76
CA GLN A 31 6.52 6.30 14.13
C GLN A 31 5.43 5.33 13.64
N SER A 32 5.84 4.09 13.39
CA SER A 32 4.99 3.03 12.84
C SER A 32 3.91 2.57 13.82
N VAL A 33 2.70 2.29 13.29
CA VAL A 33 1.72 1.44 13.98
C VAL A 33 2.09 -0.03 13.75
N VAL A 34 1.94 -0.84 14.80
CA VAL A 34 2.11 -2.29 14.77
C VAL A 34 0.81 -2.91 14.23
N ALA A 35 0.87 -3.53 13.04
CA ALA A 35 -0.17 -4.44 12.60
C ALA A 35 0.01 -5.75 13.38
N GLU A 36 -0.82 -5.97 14.40
CA GLU A 36 -0.87 -7.26 15.07
C GLU A 36 -1.36 -8.31 14.06
N CYS A 37 -0.46 -9.21 13.67
CA CYS A 37 -0.78 -10.40 12.88
C CYS A 37 -2.05 -11.03 13.44
N GLY A 38 -3.12 -11.11 12.64
CA GLY A 38 -4.40 -11.67 13.05
C GLY A 38 -4.24 -13.13 13.47
N GLY A 39 -3.96 -13.36 14.75
CA GLY A 39 -3.76 -14.67 15.37
C GLY A 39 -5.02 -15.12 16.09
N GLY A 40 -6.11 -15.34 15.34
CA GLY A 40 -7.26 -16.07 15.84
C GLY A 40 -7.06 -17.58 15.66
N PRO A 41 -7.68 -18.44 16.47
CA PRO A 41 -7.70 -19.89 16.18
C PRO A 41 -8.41 -20.12 14.85
N GLU A 42 -7.64 -20.41 13.80
CA GLU A 42 -8.17 -20.67 12.46
C GLU A 42 -8.52 -22.15 12.28
N GLU A 43 -9.79 -22.41 11.96
CA GLU A 43 -10.14 -23.59 11.17
C GLU A 43 -9.29 -23.60 9.90
N GLU A 44 -8.79 -24.77 9.47
CA GLU A 44 -8.05 -24.98 8.21
C GLU A 44 -8.93 -24.62 6.99
N LYS A 45 -9.18 -23.33 6.79
CA LYS A 45 -9.71 -22.80 5.54
C LYS A 45 -8.56 -22.82 4.53
N PRO A 46 -8.84 -23.09 3.24
CA PRO A 46 -7.81 -22.96 2.23
C PRO A 46 -7.24 -21.53 2.29
N HIS A 47 -5.91 -21.43 2.39
CA HIS A 47 -5.20 -20.15 2.43
C HIS A 47 -5.76 -19.22 1.33
N PRO A 48 -6.08 -17.95 1.63
CA PRO A 48 -6.55 -17.02 0.62
C PRO A 48 -5.50 -16.94 -0.48
N GLN A 49 -5.87 -17.37 -1.69
CA GLN A 49 -4.96 -17.37 -2.81
C GLN A 49 -4.82 -15.94 -3.33
N GLY A 50 -3.90 -15.16 -2.76
CA GLY A 50 -3.60 -13.80 -3.21
C GLY A 50 -2.96 -13.75 -4.59
N TYR A 51 -2.86 -12.55 -5.15
CA TYR A 51 -2.23 -12.29 -6.44
C TYR A 51 -1.26 -11.12 -6.32
N VAL A 52 -0.05 -11.25 -6.85
CA VAL A 52 0.92 -10.14 -6.85
C VAL A 52 0.66 -9.25 -8.05
N GLU A 53 0.52 -7.95 -7.78
CA GLU A 53 0.30 -6.97 -8.84
C GLU A 53 1.41 -7.08 -9.92
N PRO A 54 1.11 -7.12 -11.23
CA PRO A 54 2.04 -7.52 -12.27
C PRO A 54 2.99 -6.39 -12.68
N GLU A 55 3.50 -5.63 -11.72
CA GLU A 55 4.44 -4.51 -11.89
C GLU A 55 5.90 -4.96 -11.77
N VAL A 56 6.26 -5.97 -12.57
CA VAL A 56 7.58 -6.62 -12.55
C VAL A 56 8.73 -5.61 -12.63
N MET A 57 8.60 -4.58 -13.48
CA MET A 57 9.64 -3.57 -13.67
C MET A 57 9.79 -2.65 -12.47
N VAL A 58 8.72 -2.38 -11.72
CA VAL A 58 8.77 -1.58 -10.48
C VAL A 58 9.57 -2.35 -9.43
N TYR A 59 9.23 -3.61 -9.17
CA TYR A 59 9.94 -4.44 -8.20
C TYR A 59 11.43 -4.59 -8.55
N TRP A 60 11.74 -4.83 -9.82
CA TRP A 60 13.12 -4.93 -10.28
C TRP A 60 13.92 -3.63 -10.10
N ARG A 61 13.35 -2.48 -10.49
CA ARG A 61 14.02 -1.17 -10.38
C ARG A 61 14.24 -0.77 -8.92
N LEU A 62 13.24 -0.98 -8.07
CA LEU A 62 13.37 -0.73 -6.63
C LEU A 62 14.42 -1.67 -6.01
N GLY A 63 14.42 -2.95 -6.39
CA GLY A 63 15.40 -3.91 -5.89
C GLY A 63 16.82 -3.54 -6.34
N LEU A 64 16.98 -3.04 -7.57
CA LEU A 64 18.26 -2.52 -8.05
C LEU A 64 18.72 -1.30 -7.25
N LEU A 65 17.83 -0.33 -7.02
CA LEU A 65 18.13 0.86 -6.25
C LEU A 65 18.53 0.51 -4.81
N ALA A 66 17.78 -0.37 -4.15
CA ALA A 66 18.05 -0.82 -2.79
C ALA A 66 19.41 -1.53 -2.68
N ARG A 67 19.76 -2.40 -3.64
CA ARG A 67 21.08 -3.04 -3.73
C ARG A 67 22.18 -2.00 -3.89
N GLN A 68 22.05 -1.09 -4.85
CA GLN A 68 23.05 -0.05 -5.10
C GLN A 68 23.26 0.86 -3.88
N LEU A 69 22.19 1.21 -3.17
CA LEU A 69 22.26 1.98 -1.94
C LEU A 69 23.01 1.22 -0.84
N ARG A 70 22.60 -0.02 -0.56
CA ARG A 70 23.22 -0.87 0.47
C ARG A 70 24.71 -1.06 0.19
N ASP A 71 25.03 -1.52 -1.02
CA ASP A 71 26.40 -1.84 -1.42
C ASP A 71 27.27 -0.58 -1.39
N GLY A 72 26.76 0.54 -1.94
CA GLY A 72 27.48 1.81 -1.96
C GLY A 72 27.75 2.39 -0.57
N LEU A 73 26.80 2.29 0.36
CA LEU A 73 27.00 2.73 1.75
C LEU A 73 27.94 1.78 2.50
N GLN A 74 27.83 0.47 2.30
CA GLN A 74 28.69 -0.53 2.94
C GLN A 74 30.15 -0.38 2.50
N GLU A 75 30.41 -0.22 1.19
CA GLU A 75 31.75 0.01 0.64
C GLU A 75 32.42 1.28 1.20
N ARG A 76 31.63 2.30 1.51
CA ARG A 76 32.10 3.57 2.10
C ARG A 76 32.20 3.53 3.61
N GLY A 77 31.86 2.40 4.23
CA GLY A 77 31.82 2.25 5.67
C GLY A 77 30.73 3.09 6.36
N LEU A 78 29.69 3.49 5.63
CA LEU A 78 28.56 4.31 6.11
C LEU A 78 27.36 3.47 6.57
N LEU A 79 27.33 2.18 6.25
CA LEU A 79 26.31 1.23 6.69
C LEU A 79 26.91 0.21 7.66
N GLN A 80 27.19 0.63 8.89
CA GLN A 80 27.80 -0.24 9.92
C GLN A 80 26.77 -0.91 10.84
N ASP A 81 25.56 -0.36 10.89
CA ASP A 81 24.51 -0.84 11.77
C ASP A 81 23.90 -2.14 11.20
N GLU A 82 24.01 -3.23 11.95
CA GLU A 82 23.54 -4.56 11.53
C GLU A 82 22.03 -4.59 11.27
N SER A 83 21.24 -3.84 12.05
CA SER A 83 19.78 -3.79 11.84
C SER A 83 19.42 -3.06 10.54
N LEU A 84 20.17 -2.01 10.17
CA LEU A 84 20.00 -1.34 8.89
C LEU A 84 20.43 -2.25 7.73
N GLN A 85 21.55 -2.97 7.86
CA GLN A 85 21.99 -3.94 6.86
C GLN A 85 20.95 -5.05 6.63
N GLN A 86 20.37 -5.54 7.73
CA GLN A 86 19.33 -6.56 7.71
C GLN A 86 18.06 -6.03 7.03
N ALA A 87 17.58 -4.84 7.40
CA ALA A 87 16.40 -4.24 6.78
C ALA A 87 16.59 -4.00 5.27
N CYS A 88 17.77 -3.52 4.85
CA CYS A 88 18.09 -3.41 3.42
C CYS A 88 18.02 -4.78 2.73
N SER A 89 18.58 -5.82 3.35
CA SER A 89 18.60 -7.17 2.78
C SER A 89 17.20 -7.78 2.67
N GLU A 90 16.37 -7.59 3.71
CA GLU A 90 14.97 -8.03 3.70
C GLU A 90 14.14 -7.30 2.64
N LEU A 91 14.32 -5.99 2.48
CA LEU A 91 13.65 -5.22 1.43
C LEU A 91 14.02 -5.75 0.04
N ILE A 92 15.32 -6.00 -0.19
CA ILE A 92 15.81 -6.58 -1.45
C ILE A 92 15.18 -7.96 -1.69
N SER A 93 15.17 -8.83 -0.68
CA SER A 93 14.55 -10.16 -0.78
C SER A 93 13.04 -10.10 -1.05
N LEU A 94 12.32 -9.17 -0.42
CA LEU A 94 10.90 -8.95 -0.68
C LEU A 94 10.65 -8.50 -2.13
N LEU A 95 11.44 -7.55 -2.64
CA LEU A 95 11.32 -7.07 -4.02
C LEU A 95 11.65 -8.15 -5.05
N GLU A 96 12.67 -8.98 -4.79
CA GLU A 96 13.01 -10.14 -5.62
C GLU A 96 11.90 -11.21 -5.60
N PHE A 97 11.28 -11.44 -4.44
CA PHE A 97 10.12 -12.31 -4.31
C PHE A 97 8.94 -11.80 -5.15
N LEU A 98 8.54 -10.54 -4.99
CA LEU A 98 7.42 -9.94 -5.72
C LEU A 98 7.67 -9.97 -7.24
N GLN A 99 8.90 -9.64 -7.68
CA GLN A 99 9.29 -9.72 -9.08
C GLN A 99 9.10 -11.14 -9.64
N ARG A 100 9.61 -12.14 -8.91
CA ARG A 100 9.58 -13.55 -9.33
C ARG A 100 8.16 -14.09 -9.37
N VAL A 101 7.35 -13.79 -8.36
CA VAL A 101 5.94 -14.24 -8.29
C VAL A 101 5.10 -13.59 -9.38
N ALA A 102 5.23 -12.28 -9.57
CA ALA A 102 4.53 -11.58 -10.66
C ALA A 102 4.88 -12.18 -12.04
N LEU A 103 6.14 -12.56 -12.29
CA LEU A 103 6.55 -13.25 -13.51
C LEU A 103 5.94 -14.66 -13.64
N LYS A 104 5.87 -15.43 -12.55
CA LYS A 104 5.22 -16.75 -12.53
C LYS A 104 3.74 -16.62 -12.86
N GLU A 105 3.04 -15.71 -12.20
CA GLU A 105 1.61 -15.48 -12.41
C GLU A 105 1.31 -15.00 -13.83
N LEU A 106 2.09 -14.06 -14.37
CA LEU A 106 1.98 -13.61 -15.77
C LEU A 106 2.24 -14.72 -16.78
N SER A 107 3.05 -15.73 -16.42
CA SER A 107 3.35 -16.89 -17.27
C SER A 107 2.47 -18.11 -16.98
N ASN A 108 1.42 -17.95 -16.17
CA ASN A 108 0.51 -19.02 -15.73
C ASN A 108 1.24 -20.20 -15.06
N GLN A 109 2.36 -19.94 -14.39
CA GLN A 109 3.06 -20.92 -13.57
C GLN A 109 2.42 -20.96 -12.18
N ALA A 110 2.22 -22.17 -11.65
CA ALA A 110 1.70 -22.34 -10.30
C ALA A 110 2.72 -21.87 -9.25
N LEU A 111 2.23 -21.21 -8.21
CA LEU A 111 3.02 -20.84 -7.04
C LEU A 111 3.14 -22.04 -6.08
N THR A 112 4.23 -22.07 -5.31
CA THR A 112 4.41 -23.04 -4.23
C THR A 112 3.63 -22.61 -2.97
N GLN A 113 3.45 -23.52 -2.02
CA GLN A 113 2.76 -23.19 -0.77
C GLN A 113 3.51 -22.09 -0.01
N GLU A 114 4.84 -22.14 0.04
CA GLU A 114 5.66 -21.14 0.71
C GLU A 114 5.55 -19.75 0.06
N GLU A 115 5.29 -19.70 -1.25
CA GLU A 115 5.01 -18.45 -1.96
C GLU A 115 3.65 -17.88 -1.56
N TYR A 116 2.62 -18.72 -1.40
CA TYR A 116 1.32 -18.29 -0.87
C TYR A 116 1.40 -17.85 0.59
N ASP A 117 2.13 -18.58 1.44
CA ASP A 117 2.34 -18.19 2.83
C ASP A 117 3.02 -16.81 2.91
N THR A 118 3.97 -16.55 2.01
CA THR A 118 4.62 -15.23 1.93
C THR A 118 3.64 -14.12 1.52
N ILE A 119 2.70 -14.41 0.61
CA ILE A 119 1.66 -13.46 0.20
C ILE A 119 0.69 -13.19 1.35
N GLU A 120 0.28 -14.23 2.07
CA GLU A 120 -0.60 -14.13 3.24
C GLU A 120 0.03 -13.28 4.36
N TYR A 121 1.31 -13.51 4.65
CA TYR A 121 2.06 -12.74 5.64
C TYR A 121 2.74 -11.47 5.06
N TYR A 122 2.32 -11.00 3.89
CA TYR A 122 2.91 -9.82 3.25
C TYR A 122 2.82 -8.56 4.14
N GLY A 123 1.69 -8.35 4.82
CA GLY A 123 1.51 -7.24 5.76
C GLY A 123 2.49 -7.28 6.93
N ALA A 124 2.74 -8.47 7.50
CA ALA A 124 3.73 -8.66 8.55
C ALA A 124 5.15 -8.36 8.06
N LYS A 125 5.48 -8.82 6.84
CA LYS A 125 6.78 -8.51 6.21
C LYS A 125 7.00 -7.02 6.01
N LEU A 126 5.96 -6.26 5.64
CA LEU A 126 6.05 -4.79 5.56
C LEU A 126 6.25 -4.16 6.95
N ALA A 127 5.55 -4.65 7.98
CA ALA A 127 5.71 -4.16 9.34
C ALA A 127 7.12 -4.43 9.91
N ASP A 128 7.72 -5.57 9.58
CA ASP A 128 9.08 -5.95 9.98
C ASP A 128 10.16 -5.11 9.28
N LEU A 129 9.89 -4.56 8.09
CA LEU A 129 10.82 -3.65 7.42
C LEU A 129 10.91 -2.30 8.12
N ASN A 130 9.94 -1.96 8.97
CA ASN A 130 9.97 -0.74 9.72
C ASN A 130 10.99 -0.83 10.88
N LEU A 131 12.03 0.01 10.85
CA LEU A 131 13.08 -0.05 11.86
C LEU A 131 12.62 0.41 13.25
N TYR A 132 11.55 1.20 13.33
CA TYR A 132 10.96 1.64 14.59
C TYR A 132 10.23 0.50 15.31
N THR A 133 9.58 -0.42 14.58
CA THR A 133 8.95 -1.62 15.16
C THR A 133 10.01 -2.60 15.69
N LYS A 134 11.14 -2.73 14.98
CA LYS A 134 12.24 -3.64 15.37
C LYS A 134 13.10 -3.15 16.53
N ARG A 135 13.32 -1.84 16.67
CA ARG A 135 14.22 -1.28 17.69
C ARG A 135 13.56 -1.01 19.04
N GLY A 136 12.24 -1.18 19.16
CA GLY A 136 11.51 -0.84 20.38
C GLY A 136 11.86 0.57 20.84
N ALA A 137 11.77 1.55 19.94
CA ALA A 137 12.23 2.90 20.20
C ALA A 137 11.51 3.50 21.43
N GLU A 138 12.26 3.79 22.50
CA GLU A 138 11.83 4.64 23.62
C GLU A 138 11.78 6.13 23.21
N GLY A 139 11.11 6.45 22.10
CA GLY A 139 10.92 7.81 21.63
C GLY A 139 9.43 8.09 21.54
N ASP A 140 8.94 9.00 22.39
CA ASP A 140 7.57 9.50 22.53
C ASP A 140 6.46 8.59 22.00
N GLU A 141 5.83 7.89 22.95
CA GLU A 141 4.53 7.25 22.78
C GLU A 141 3.61 8.08 21.87
N ILE A 142 2.90 7.42 20.96
CA ILE A 142 1.88 8.02 20.10
C ILE A 142 1.00 8.97 20.93
N THR A 143 1.19 10.28 20.75
CA THR A 143 0.53 11.28 21.61
C THR A 143 -0.91 11.56 21.17
N SER A 144 -1.30 11.19 19.95
CA SER A 144 -2.62 11.49 19.37
C SER A 144 -3.17 10.38 18.48
N MET A 145 -4.50 10.24 18.42
CA MET A 145 -5.20 9.39 17.43
C MET A 145 -5.01 9.89 15.99
N THR A 146 -4.72 11.17 15.82
CA THR A 146 -4.44 11.80 14.51
C THR A 146 -3.19 11.22 13.87
N ASP A 147 -2.18 10.88 14.69
CA ASP A 147 -0.89 10.34 14.22
C ASP A 147 -0.99 8.87 13.80
N LYS A 148 -2.10 8.18 14.11
CA LYS A 148 -2.34 6.78 13.75
C LYS A 148 -3.07 6.62 12.41
N ASP A 149 -3.60 7.70 11.85
CA ASP A 149 -4.36 7.67 10.61
C ASP A 149 -3.42 7.78 9.39
N MET A 150 -3.72 7.01 8.34
CA MET A 150 -3.06 7.16 7.04
C MET A 150 -3.42 8.50 6.39
N ALA A 151 -4.54 9.10 6.80
CA ALA A 151 -5.02 10.35 6.24
C ALA A 151 -4.12 11.54 6.61
N VAL A 152 -3.45 12.10 5.61
CA VAL A 152 -2.47 13.19 5.74
C VAL A 152 -2.62 14.22 4.63
N VAL A 153 -2.21 15.47 4.89
CA VAL A 153 -2.24 16.57 3.91
C VAL A 153 -0.95 17.38 3.91
N ALA A 154 -0.43 17.67 2.72
CA ALA A 154 0.83 18.38 2.54
C ALA A 154 0.68 19.65 1.68
N ASP A 155 1.28 20.75 2.13
CA ASP A 155 1.47 21.96 1.33
C ASP A 155 2.55 21.72 0.28
N VAL A 156 2.16 21.79 -0.99
CA VAL A 156 3.04 21.56 -2.13
C VAL A 156 3.66 22.87 -2.59
N HIS A 157 2.81 23.88 -2.79
CA HIS A 157 3.21 25.13 -3.41
C HIS A 157 2.27 26.28 -3.05
N THR A 158 2.78 27.51 -3.06
CA THR A 158 1.96 28.71 -2.92
C THR A 158 2.15 29.61 -4.13
N GLY A 159 1.03 29.95 -4.75
CA GLY A 159 0.97 30.77 -5.95
C GLY A 159 -0.09 31.86 -5.85
N VAL A 160 -0.08 32.76 -6.83
CA VAL A 160 -1.13 33.78 -6.99
C VAL A 160 -2.08 33.30 -8.08
N MET A 161 -3.38 33.22 -7.76
CA MET A 161 -4.43 32.88 -8.70
C MET A 161 -5.46 34.02 -8.73
N GLY A 162 -5.42 34.82 -9.79
CA GLY A 162 -6.16 36.09 -9.83
C GLY A 162 -5.59 37.10 -8.81
N ASP A 163 -6.44 37.61 -7.94
CA ASP A 163 -6.07 38.56 -6.87
C ASP A 163 -5.84 37.87 -5.50
N ALA A 164 -5.87 36.53 -5.44
CA ALA A 164 -5.73 35.76 -4.21
C ALA A 164 -4.43 34.94 -4.16
N TYR A 165 -3.86 34.83 -2.96
CA TYR A 165 -2.79 33.87 -2.68
C TYR A 165 -3.41 32.52 -2.33
N MET A 166 -3.08 31.51 -3.12
CA MET A 166 -3.59 30.15 -2.99
C MET A 166 -2.45 29.18 -2.69
N ALA A 167 -2.70 28.22 -1.81
CA ALA A 167 -1.88 27.04 -1.61
C ALA A 167 -2.43 25.89 -2.47
N LEU A 168 -1.52 25.14 -3.10
CA LEU A 168 -1.79 23.82 -3.67
C LEU A 168 -1.47 22.80 -2.58
N GLU A 169 -2.45 21.98 -2.25
CA GLU A 169 -2.31 20.92 -1.28
C GLU A 169 -2.66 19.57 -1.91
N GLU A 170 -1.87 18.58 -1.54
CA GLU A 170 -2.07 17.19 -1.92
C GLU A 170 -2.24 16.36 -0.66
N ALA A 171 -3.17 15.42 -0.70
CA ALA A 171 -3.58 14.67 0.46
C ALA A 171 -3.89 13.21 0.13
N VAL A 172 -3.83 12.38 1.16
CA VAL A 172 -4.28 11.00 1.17
C VAL A 172 -5.36 10.89 2.22
N GLY A 173 -6.47 10.21 1.93
CA GLY A 173 -7.51 9.90 2.92
C GLY A 173 -7.40 8.47 3.45
N HIS A 174 -8.49 7.94 3.99
CA HIS A 174 -8.52 6.51 4.39
C HIS A 174 -8.40 5.60 3.16
N ALA A 175 -7.84 4.39 3.35
CA ALA A 175 -7.64 3.45 2.26
C ALA A 175 -8.96 3.09 1.57
N ASN A 176 -8.98 3.19 0.25
CA ASN A 176 -10.09 2.71 -0.56
C ASN A 176 -10.02 1.20 -0.71
N GLU A 177 -11.17 0.55 -0.78
CA GLU A 177 -11.25 -0.85 -1.17
C GLU A 177 -11.15 -0.99 -2.68
N VAL A 178 -10.26 -1.86 -3.14
CA VAL A 178 -10.15 -2.22 -4.56
C VAL A 178 -10.59 -3.66 -4.76
N TYR A 179 -11.41 -3.87 -5.79
CA TYR A 179 -11.81 -5.20 -6.24
C TYR A 179 -11.18 -5.49 -7.59
N VAL A 180 -10.47 -6.62 -7.70
CA VAL A 180 -9.73 -6.96 -8.91
C VAL A 180 -10.02 -8.38 -9.35
N VAL A 181 -10.37 -8.55 -10.62
CA VAL A 181 -10.53 -9.88 -11.23
C VAL A 181 -9.17 -10.34 -11.75
N TYR A 182 -8.72 -11.51 -11.31
CA TYR A 182 -7.47 -12.12 -11.77
C TYR A 182 -7.63 -13.62 -12.08
N PRO A 183 -6.86 -14.15 -13.04
CA PRO A 183 -6.88 -15.58 -13.35
C PRO A 183 -6.03 -16.36 -12.34
N LEU A 184 -6.58 -17.47 -11.83
CA LEU A 184 -5.83 -18.42 -11.02
C LEU A 184 -6.35 -19.84 -11.22
N GLY A 185 -5.44 -20.79 -11.48
CA GLY A 185 -5.81 -22.21 -11.66
C GLY A 185 -6.86 -22.46 -12.76
N GLY A 186 -6.85 -21.65 -13.82
CA GLY A 186 -7.84 -21.72 -14.92
C GLY A 186 -9.22 -21.14 -14.58
N LYS A 187 -9.38 -20.51 -13.42
CA LYS A 187 -10.61 -19.79 -13.01
C LYS A 187 -10.36 -18.30 -12.94
N LEU A 188 -11.42 -17.50 -12.99
CA LEU A 188 -11.37 -16.08 -12.65
C LEU A 188 -11.83 -15.92 -11.20
N LEU A 189 -11.01 -15.26 -10.40
CA LEU A 189 -11.30 -14.95 -9.00
C LEU A 189 -11.47 -13.44 -8.82
N LEU A 190 -12.23 -13.04 -7.80
CA LEU A 190 -12.35 -11.66 -7.37
C LEU A 190 -11.52 -11.47 -6.10
N GLY A 191 -10.45 -10.69 -6.20
CA GLY A 191 -9.65 -10.25 -5.06
C GLY A 191 -10.17 -8.94 -4.48
N ARG A 192 -9.99 -8.78 -3.17
CA ARG A 192 -10.22 -7.52 -2.45
C ARG A 192 -8.88 -7.08 -1.86
N GLY A 193 -8.59 -5.80 -1.94
CA GLY A 193 -7.39 -5.20 -1.36
C GLY A 193 -7.61 -3.74 -1.00
N ALA A 194 -6.53 -3.08 -0.58
CA ALA A 194 -6.50 -1.66 -0.27
C ALA A 194 -5.75 -0.87 -1.36
N VAL A 195 -6.19 0.35 -1.63
CA VAL A 195 -5.53 1.32 -2.51
C VAL A 195 -5.61 2.72 -1.91
N PHE A 196 -4.64 3.57 -2.20
CA PHE A 196 -4.66 4.98 -1.79
C PHE A 196 -5.93 5.71 -2.24
N SER A 197 -6.35 6.70 -1.46
CA SER A 197 -7.38 7.67 -1.82
C SER A 197 -6.71 9.04 -1.97
N TYR A 198 -6.27 9.35 -3.19
CA TYR A 198 -5.55 10.59 -3.45
C TYR A 198 -6.48 11.79 -3.67
N TYR A 199 -6.06 12.95 -3.16
CA TYR A 199 -6.73 14.23 -3.31
C TYR A 199 -5.72 15.32 -3.68
N GLU A 200 -6.15 16.25 -4.53
CA GLU A 200 -5.38 17.43 -4.93
C GLU A 200 -6.36 18.59 -5.06
N PHE A 201 -6.08 19.70 -4.37
CA PHE A 201 -6.95 20.87 -4.38
C PHE A 201 -6.18 22.15 -4.07
N THR A 202 -6.81 23.28 -4.38
CA THR A 202 -6.30 24.59 -4.03
C THR A 202 -7.17 25.25 -2.99
N GLN A 203 -6.56 26.01 -2.09
CA GLN A 203 -7.27 26.73 -1.05
C GLN A 203 -6.53 28.02 -0.65
N PRO A 204 -7.23 29.03 -0.08
CA PRO A 204 -6.57 30.25 0.37
C PRO A 204 -5.42 29.94 1.34
N VAL A 205 -4.29 30.66 1.24
CA VAL A 205 -3.13 30.42 2.13
C VAL A 205 -3.48 30.54 3.62
N ALA A 206 -4.47 31.37 3.96
CA ALA A 206 -4.97 31.52 5.33
C ALA A 206 -5.77 30.29 5.84
N GLU A 207 -6.17 29.39 4.95
CA GLU A 207 -7.02 28.23 5.22
C GLU A 207 -6.29 26.89 5.05
N ARG A 208 -4.95 26.90 4.96
CA ARG A 208 -4.12 25.69 4.88
C ARG A 208 -4.55 24.62 5.89
N LEU A 209 -4.62 23.38 5.43
CA LEU A 209 -5.10 22.28 6.27
C LEU A 209 -3.97 21.76 7.16
N THR A 210 -4.39 21.31 8.33
CA THR A 210 -3.61 20.41 9.18
C THR A 210 -4.20 19.00 9.03
N ASP A 211 -3.45 17.97 9.42
CA ASP A 211 -3.93 16.58 9.38
C ASP A 211 -5.28 16.43 10.11
N GLU A 212 -5.47 17.09 11.26
CA GLU A 212 -6.72 17.03 12.03
C GLU A 212 -7.90 17.60 11.23
N LYS A 213 -7.72 18.76 10.61
CA LYS A 213 -8.78 19.37 9.80
C LYS A 213 -9.09 18.56 8.56
N TRP A 214 -8.08 17.93 7.97
CA TRP A 214 -8.25 17.06 6.82
C TRP A 214 -9.04 15.80 7.19
N GLN A 215 -8.70 15.17 8.31
CA GLN A 215 -9.43 14.03 8.88
C GLN A 215 -10.88 14.40 9.21
N GLU A 216 -11.11 15.55 9.85
CA GLU A 216 -12.47 16.06 10.10
C GLU A 216 -13.27 16.27 8.80
N GLN A 217 -12.62 16.74 7.72
CA GLN A 217 -13.28 16.88 6.41
C GLN A 217 -13.63 15.54 5.78
N LEU A 218 -12.77 14.53 5.89
CA LEU A 218 -13.04 13.18 5.40
C LEU A 218 -14.29 12.55 6.04
N ASP A 219 -14.50 12.82 7.34
CA ASP A 219 -15.66 12.34 8.09
C ASP A 219 -16.95 13.13 7.82
N ALA A 220 -16.85 14.33 7.24
CA ALA A 220 -17.98 15.18 6.93
C ALA A 220 -18.88 14.61 5.80
N LYS A 221 -20.15 15.03 5.76
CA LYS A 221 -21.11 14.61 4.72
C LYS A 221 -21.79 15.82 4.05
N PRO A 222 -21.55 16.07 2.75
CA PRO A 222 -20.61 15.35 1.87
C PRO A 222 -19.15 15.67 2.23
N GLY A 223 -18.28 14.68 2.10
CA GLY A 223 -16.83 14.84 2.29
C GLY A 223 -16.12 15.42 1.05
N PRO A 224 -14.79 15.58 1.11
CA PRO A 224 -13.99 16.09 0.01
C PRO A 224 -14.14 15.23 -1.24
N GLN A 225 -14.09 15.86 -2.41
CA GLN A 225 -14.20 15.17 -3.70
C GLN A 225 -12.81 14.79 -4.20
N PRO A 226 -12.60 13.55 -4.64
CA PRO A 226 -11.36 13.17 -5.29
C PRO A 226 -11.23 13.84 -6.67
N PRO A 227 -10.03 13.90 -7.26
CA PRO A 227 -9.83 14.48 -8.58
C PRO A 227 -10.71 13.82 -9.65
N GLU A 228 -11.26 14.59 -10.58
CA GLU A 228 -12.26 14.12 -11.57
C GLU A 228 -11.78 12.89 -12.37
N TRP A 229 -10.49 12.82 -12.68
CA TRP A 229 -9.89 11.72 -13.44
C TRP A 229 -9.96 10.37 -12.72
N THR A 230 -10.16 10.35 -11.40
CA THR A 230 -10.31 9.12 -10.60
C THR A 230 -11.66 8.41 -10.86
N SER A 231 -12.63 9.08 -11.47
CA SER A 231 -13.95 8.52 -11.80
C SER A 231 -13.89 7.34 -12.78
N SER A 232 -12.76 7.14 -13.47
CA SER A 232 -12.57 6.01 -14.39
C SER A 232 -12.46 4.66 -13.67
N PHE A 233 -12.05 4.65 -12.40
CA PHE A 233 -11.88 3.43 -11.59
C PHE A 233 -12.61 3.47 -10.25
N LEU A 234 -13.00 4.64 -9.75
CA LEU A 234 -13.81 4.78 -8.54
C LEU A 234 -15.30 4.59 -8.83
N SER A 235 -15.96 3.77 -8.02
CA SER A 235 -17.40 3.54 -8.06
C SER A 235 -18.08 4.32 -6.94
N SER A 236 -19.17 5.03 -7.25
CA SER A 236 -20.04 5.69 -6.27
C SER A 236 -20.98 4.73 -5.52
N LYS A 237 -21.00 3.44 -5.89
CA LYS A 237 -21.84 2.43 -5.25
C LYS A 237 -21.11 1.83 -4.04
N SER A 238 -21.55 2.18 -2.84
CA SER A 238 -21.15 1.49 -1.62
C SER A 238 -21.86 0.12 -1.51
N GLY A 239 -21.07 -0.96 -1.44
CA GLY A 239 -21.41 -2.25 -0.83
C GLY A 239 -22.76 -2.90 -1.12
N THR A 240 -23.05 -3.33 -2.34
CA THR A 240 -24.16 -4.28 -2.62
C THR A 240 -23.68 -5.67 -3.04
N GLY A 241 -22.42 -6.02 -2.79
CA GLY A 241 -21.90 -7.37 -3.04
C GLY A 241 -22.02 -8.23 -1.78
N GLU A 242 -22.69 -9.37 -1.87
CA GLU A 242 -22.59 -10.40 -0.82
C GLU A 242 -21.19 -11.03 -0.87
N GLU A 243 -20.52 -11.14 0.29
CA GLU A 243 -19.30 -11.94 0.41
C GLU A 243 -19.62 -13.42 0.14
N VAL A 244 -19.26 -13.91 -1.05
CA VAL A 244 -19.36 -15.34 -1.36
C VAL A 244 -18.10 -16.02 -0.86
N GLN A 245 -18.19 -16.67 0.30
CA GLN A 245 -17.17 -17.58 0.80
C GLN A 245 -17.02 -18.74 -0.19
N PHE A 246 -15.89 -18.81 -0.89
CA PHE A 246 -15.62 -19.88 -1.85
C PHE A 246 -15.28 -21.17 -1.09
N GLN A 247 -16.27 -22.08 -0.96
CA GLN A 247 -16.01 -23.44 -0.49
C GLN A 247 -15.33 -24.23 -1.61
N SER A 248 -14.04 -24.51 -1.46
CA SER A 248 -13.39 -25.55 -2.27
C SER A 248 -13.99 -26.91 -1.87
N LEU A 249 -14.91 -27.44 -2.66
CA LEU A 249 -15.30 -28.84 -2.52
C LEU A 249 -14.10 -29.71 -2.92
N PRO A 250 -13.56 -30.57 -2.04
CA PRO A 250 -12.60 -31.57 -2.48
C PRO A 250 -13.33 -32.62 -3.32
N SER A 251 -13.13 -32.61 -4.64
CA SER A 251 -13.53 -33.73 -5.48
C SER A 251 -12.49 -34.83 -5.37
N PHE A 252 -12.57 -35.62 -4.31
CA PHE A 252 -11.89 -36.91 -4.21
C PHE A 252 -12.92 -38.02 -4.43
N THR A 253 -13.19 -38.36 -5.69
CA THR A 253 -13.84 -39.65 -5.98
C THR A 253 -12.77 -40.71 -5.82
N GLY A 254 -12.70 -41.29 -4.62
CA GLY A 254 -11.79 -42.37 -4.29
C GLY A 254 -11.89 -43.50 -5.32
N GLY A 255 -10.80 -43.74 -6.04
CA GLY A 255 -10.53 -45.02 -6.67
C GLY A 255 -10.03 -45.97 -5.58
N GLY A 256 -10.94 -46.79 -5.05
CA GLY A 256 -10.61 -47.94 -4.21
C GLY A 256 -10.75 -49.23 -5.01
N CYS A 257 -9.65 -49.99 -5.04
CA CYS A 257 -9.46 -51.38 -5.50
C CYS A 257 -9.81 -51.73 -6.96
#